data_AF-A0A925W249-F1
#
_entry.id   AF-A0A925W249-F1
#
_cell.length_a   1.000
_cell.length_b   1.000
_cell.length_c   1.000
_cell.angle_alpha   90.00
_cell.angle_beta   90.00
_cell.angle_gamma   90.00
#
_symmetry.space_group_name_H-M   'P 1'
#
loop_
_entity.id
_entity.type
_entity.pdbx_description
1 polymer ?
#
loop_
_entity_poly.entity_id
_entity_poly.type
_entity_poly.pdbx_seq_one_letter_code
_entity_poly.pdbx_strand_id
1 'polypeptide(L)'
;QHAGGRGYAWKIFPVTPKLIYAGLQSQDGIYRVAKSTDGGDHWDTLTVATGKPPGPGIQGIGFLDANTGWVGGFFTGMFTTADGGKSWREVALTDRMFNRFEKVGNTIITAGSRGVMRYNGSVTKTK
;
A
#
# COMPACT_ATOMS: atom_id res chain seq x y z
N GLN A 1 -6.48 -2.91 -19.16
CA GLN A 1 -6.76 -1.48 -18.91
C GLN A 1 -7.30 -1.35 -17.49
N HIS A 2 -6.70 -0.52 -16.63
CA HIS A 2 -7.16 -0.33 -15.25
C HIS A 2 -8.49 0.43 -15.26
N ALA A 3 -9.56 -0.19 -14.77
CA ALA A 3 -10.94 0.29 -14.90
C ALA A 3 -11.29 1.51 -14.01
N GLY A 4 -10.36 2.44 -13.74
CA GLY A 4 -10.69 3.65 -12.98
C GLY A 4 -9.54 4.59 -12.63
N GLY A 5 -8.28 4.21 -12.81
CA GLY A 5 -7.13 5.08 -12.55
C GLY A 5 -6.37 5.37 -13.83
N ARG A 6 -6.52 6.57 -14.40
CA ARG A 6 -5.57 7.07 -15.40
C ARG A 6 -4.26 7.36 -14.68
N GLY A 7 -3.34 6.40 -14.64
CA GLY A 7 -2.07 6.61 -13.99
C GLY A 7 -1.16 5.37 -13.95
N TYR A 8 0.05 5.58 -13.45
CA TYR A 8 1.09 4.56 -13.39
C TYR A 8 0.84 3.55 -12.26
N ALA A 9 1.29 2.31 -12.47
CA ALA A 9 1.62 1.42 -11.36
C ALA A 9 3.00 1.83 -10.83
N TRP A 10 3.09 2.25 -9.58
CA TRP A 10 4.31 2.84 -9.02
C TRP A 10 5.29 1.82 -8.46
N LYS A 11 4.77 0.86 -7.70
CA LYS A 11 5.57 -0.16 -7.02
C LYS A 11 4.84 -1.48 -7.06
N ILE A 12 5.61 -2.54 -7.23
CA ILE A 12 5.16 -3.92 -7.14
C ILE A 12 5.77 -4.51 -5.87
N PHE A 13 5.01 -5.32 -5.15
CA PHE A 13 5.45 -5.99 -3.93
C PHE A 13 5.04 -7.46 -3.97
N PRO A 14 5.98 -8.37 -4.31
CA PRO A 14 5.76 -9.81 -4.20
C PRO A 14 5.70 -10.23 -2.73
N VAL A 15 4.61 -10.89 -2.33
CA VAL A 15 4.45 -11.51 -1.00
C VAL A 15 4.89 -12.96 -1.04
N THR A 16 4.52 -13.64 -2.13
CA THR A 16 4.99 -14.97 -2.51
C THR A 16 5.24 -14.97 -4.03
N PRO A 17 5.78 -16.04 -4.63
CA PRO A 17 5.91 -16.14 -6.08
C PRO A 17 4.59 -16.00 -6.86
N LYS A 18 3.44 -16.25 -6.20
CA LYS A 18 2.11 -16.14 -6.83
C LYS A 18 1.31 -14.95 -6.35
N LEU A 19 1.50 -14.51 -5.12
CA LEU A 19 0.77 -13.40 -4.52
C LEU A 19 1.57 -12.11 -4.65
N ILE A 20 1.10 -11.20 -5.50
CA ILE A 20 1.79 -9.96 -5.83
C ILE A 20 0.79 -8.80 -5.75
N TYR A 21 1.23 -7.67 -5.20
CA TYR A 21 0.43 -6.45 -5.21
C TYR A 21 1.15 -5.33 -5.95
N ALA A 22 0.39 -4.38 -6.49
CA ALA A 22 0.93 -3.15 -7.05
C ALA A 22 0.18 -1.92 -6.57
N GLY A 23 0.91 -0.86 -6.21
CA GLY A 23 0.34 0.44 -5.90
C GLY A 23 -0.09 1.16 -7.18
N LEU A 24 -1.36 1.59 -7.24
CA LEU A 24 -1.90 2.26 -8.41
C LEU A 24 -2.06 3.76 -8.16
N GLN A 25 -1.56 4.55 -9.11
CA GLN A 25 -1.89 5.95 -9.18
C GLN A 25 -3.39 6.13 -9.42
N SER A 26 -3.96 7.05 -8.66
CA SER A 26 -5.32 7.53 -8.88
C SER A 26 -5.28 9.03 -9.13
N GLN A 27 -6.34 9.59 -9.72
CA GLN A 27 -6.54 11.04 -9.83
C GLN A 27 -7.99 11.44 -9.50
N ASP A 28 -8.84 10.45 -9.27
CA ASP A 28 -10.30 10.55 -9.12
C ASP A 28 -10.76 10.53 -7.65
N GLY A 29 -9.82 10.62 -6.70
CA GLY A 29 -10.13 10.53 -5.27
C GLY A 29 -10.50 9.12 -4.77
N ILE A 30 -10.28 8.08 -5.59
CA ILE A 30 -10.44 6.68 -5.20
C ILE A 30 -9.08 6.01 -5.21
N TYR A 31 -8.54 5.67 -4.05
CA TYR A 31 -7.25 5.00 -3.92
C TYR A 31 -7.40 3.50 -4.19
N ARG A 32 -6.47 2.93 -4.96
CA ARG A 32 -6.55 1.55 -5.43
C ARG A 32 -5.19 0.84 -5.38
N VAL A 33 -5.26 -0.48 -5.35
CA VAL A 33 -4.12 -1.38 -5.59
C VAL A 33 -4.52 -2.44 -6.61
N ALA A 34 -3.56 -2.99 -7.34
CA ALA A 34 -3.74 -4.23 -8.08
C ALA A 34 -3.26 -5.41 -7.24
N LYS A 35 -3.88 -6.58 -7.43
CA LYS A 35 -3.52 -7.84 -6.80
C LYS A 35 -3.52 -8.96 -7.83
N SER A 36 -2.47 -9.76 -7.85
CA SER A 36 -2.42 -11.04 -8.57
C SER A 36 -2.23 -12.17 -7.57
N THR A 37 -2.85 -13.31 -7.86
CA THR A 37 -2.75 -14.56 -7.08
C THR A 37 -2.18 -15.73 -7.91
N ASP A 38 -1.76 -15.45 -9.14
CA ASP A 38 -1.29 -16.41 -10.13
C ASP A 38 0.08 -16.04 -10.72
N GLY A 39 0.86 -15.22 -10.03
CA GLY A 39 2.23 -14.87 -10.45
C GLY A 39 2.31 -13.73 -11.46
N GLY A 40 1.21 -13.00 -11.65
CA GLY A 40 1.14 -11.81 -12.50
C GLY A 40 0.43 -12.03 -13.83
N ASP A 41 -0.15 -13.21 -14.06
CA ASP A 41 -0.90 -13.52 -15.28
C ASP A 41 -2.25 -12.77 -15.30
N HIS A 42 -2.95 -12.72 -14.16
CA HIS A 42 -4.18 -11.95 -13.99
C HIS A 42 -4.10 -11.02 -12.78
N TRP A 43 -4.81 -9.89 -12.88
CA TRP A 43 -4.80 -8.83 -11.88
C TRP A 43 -6.19 -8.32 -11.56
N ASP A 44 -6.57 -8.37 -10.29
CA ASP A 44 -7.75 -7.73 -9.73
C ASP A 44 -7.41 -6.33 -9.25
N THR A 45 -8.36 -5.39 -9.38
CA THR A 45 -8.23 -4.05 -8.79
C THR A 45 -9.03 -3.96 -7.51
N LEU A 46 -8.37 -3.64 -6.40
CA LEU A 46 -8.97 -3.50 -5.09
C LEU A 46 -9.04 -2.02 -4.69
N THR A 47 -10.18 -1.62 -4.12
CA THR A 47 -10.36 -0.27 -3.58
C THR A 47 -9.79 -0.18 -2.17
N VAL A 48 -8.94 0.81 -1.94
CA VAL A 48 -8.37 1.13 -0.62
C VAL A 48 -9.25 2.14 0.12
N ALA A 49 -9.63 3.22 -0.56
CA ALA A 49 -10.47 4.27 0.02
C ALA A 49 -11.15 5.10 -1.07
N THR A 50 -12.31 5.66 -0.75
CA THR A 50 -13.08 6.58 -1.61
C THR A 50 -13.18 7.96 -0.95
N GLY A 51 -13.56 8.98 -1.74
CA GLY A 51 -13.78 10.34 -1.21
C GLY A 51 -12.50 11.00 -0.69
N LYS A 52 -11.33 10.58 -1.21
CA LYS A 52 -10.03 11.15 -0.84
C LYS A 52 -9.70 12.33 -1.76
N PRO A 53 -8.79 13.23 -1.34
CA PRO A 53 -8.35 14.31 -2.22
C PRO A 53 -7.84 13.75 -3.55
N PRO A 54 -8.17 14.39 -4.68
CA PRO A 54 -7.50 14.14 -5.95
C PRO A 54 -6.00 14.33 -5.78
N GLY A 55 -5.21 13.46 -6.38
CA GLY A 55 -3.77 13.43 -6.20
C GLY A 55 -3.23 12.04 -6.48
N PRO A 56 -1.90 11.84 -6.51
CA PRO A 56 -1.26 10.67 -7.11
C PRO A 56 -1.60 9.33 -6.43
N GLY A 57 -2.34 9.33 -5.33
CA GLY A 57 -2.87 8.12 -4.70
C GLY A 57 -1.78 7.19 -4.18
N ILE A 58 -1.95 5.89 -4.41
CA ILE A 58 -1.08 4.87 -3.84
C ILE A 58 0.22 4.78 -4.65
N GLN A 59 1.33 5.10 -3.99
CA GLN A 59 2.69 5.02 -4.55
C GLN A 59 3.58 4.06 -3.77
N GLY A 60 3.23 3.80 -2.51
CA GLY A 60 3.92 2.87 -1.63
C GLY A 60 3.01 1.70 -1.28
N ILE A 61 3.59 0.51 -1.24
CA ILE A 61 2.92 -0.73 -0.87
C ILE A 61 3.92 -1.69 -0.25
N GLY A 62 3.51 -2.40 0.80
CA GLY A 62 4.32 -3.44 1.44
C GLY A 62 3.50 -4.36 2.32
N PHE A 63 3.87 -5.64 2.37
CA PHE A 63 3.14 -6.69 3.08
C PHE A 63 4.07 -7.51 3.95
N LEU A 64 3.67 -7.76 5.19
CA LEU A 64 4.37 -8.66 6.10
C LEU A 64 4.12 -10.12 5.69
N ASP A 65 2.86 -10.43 5.38
CA ASP A 65 2.37 -11.75 5.00
C ASP A 65 1.17 -11.62 4.05
N ALA A 66 0.48 -12.73 3.75
CA ALA A 66 -0.63 -12.75 2.80
C ALA A 66 -1.86 -11.91 3.24
N ASN A 67 -1.98 -11.64 4.54
CA ASN A 67 -3.11 -10.97 5.16
C ASN A 67 -2.76 -9.54 5.60
N THR A 68 -1.57 -9.34 6.13
CA THR A 68 -1.16 -8.10 6.81
C THR A 68 -0.31 -7.23 5.90
N GLY A 69 -0.78 -6.01 5.59
CA GLY A 69 -0.07 -5.09 4.71
C GLY A 69 -0.41 -3.62 4.92
N TRP A 70 0.34 -2.77 4.21
CA TRP A 70 0.26 -1.32 4.24
C TRP A 70 0.38 -0.72 2.85
N VAL A 71 -0.27 0.41 2.68
CA VAL A 71 -0.13 1.28 1.50
C VAL A 71 -0.02 2.72 1.93
N GLY A 72 0.56 3.54 1.07
CA GLY A 72 0.67 4.98 1.26
C GLY A 72 1.09 5.69 -0.03
N GLY A 73 1.38 6.97 0.10
CA GLY A 73 1.85 7.78 -1.02
C GLY A 73 2.07 9.23 -0.59
N PHE A 74 2.31 10.10 -1.55
CA PHE A 74 2.41 11.54 -1.34
C PHE A 74 1.04 12.11 -0.94
N PHE A 75 0.95 12.73 0.25
CA PHE A 75 -0.29 13.25 0.87
C PHE A 75 -1.46 12.26 1.00
N THR A 76 -1.18 10.97 0.88
CA THR A 76 -2.21 9.92 0.90
C THR A 76 -2.55 9.48 2.32
N GLY A 77 -1.64 9.67 3.28
CA GLY A 77 -1.73 8.97 4.56
C GLY A 77 -1.23 7.53 4.44
N MET A 78 -1.48 6.72 5.47
CA MET A 78 -1.19 5.30 5.48
C MET A 78 -2.47 4.51 5.71
N PHE A 79 -2.67 3.44 4.95
CA PHE A 79 -3.74 2.48 5.17
C PHE A 79 -3.15 1.11 5.43
N THR A 80 -3.85 0.31 6.22
CA THR A 80 -3.45 -1.06 6.54
C THR A 80 -4.60 -2.03 6.31
N THR A 81 -4.26 -3.26 5.95
CA THR A 81 -5.17 -4.38 5.82
C THR A 81 -4.71 -5.53 6.71
N ALA A 82 -5.66 -6.33 7.18
CA ALA A 82 -5.43 -7.57 7.92
C ALA A 82 -6.11 -8.78 7.23
N ASP A 83 -6.61 -8.60 6.01
CA ASP A 83 -7.36 -9.60 5.25
C ASP A 83 -6.91 -9.70 3.78
N GLY A 84 -5.68 -9.28 3.50
CA GLY A 84 -5.08 -9.38 2.17
C GLY A 84 -5.67 -8.38 1.17
N GLY A 85 -6.09 -7.23 1.68
CA GLY A 85 -6.59 -6.10 0.88
C GLY A 85 -8.07 -6.16 0.54
N LYS A 86 -8.85 -7.07 1.14
CA LYS A 86 -10.32 -7.09 0.99
C LYS A 86 -10.94 -5.89 1.68
N SER A 87 -10.38 -5.48 2.81
CA SER A 87 -10.70 -4.24 3.50
C SER A 87 -9.43 -3.50 3.93
N TRP A 88 -9.54 -2.17 4.01
CA TRP A 88 -8.46 -1.27 4.40
C TRP A 88 -8.94 -0.30 5.47
N ARG A 89 -8.07 -0.02 6.44
CA ARG A 89 -8.31 0.95 7.50
C ARG A 89 -7.22 2.02 7.47
N GLU A 90 -7.61 3.27 7.57
CA GLU A 90 -6.67 4.38 7.71
C GLU A 90 -5.95 4.30 9.06
N VAL A 91 -4.62 4.47 9.03
CA VAL A 91 -3.80 4.52 10.24
C VAL A 91 -3.73 5.96 10.69
N ALA A 92 -4.17 6.24 11.93
CA ALA A 92 -4.19 7.57 12.52
C ALA A 92 -2.76 8.09 12.80
N LEU A 93 -2.11 8.63 11.78
CA LEU A 93 -0.79 9.25 11.85
C LEU A 93 -0.88 10.71 11.42
N THR A 94 0.01 11.54 11.99
CA THR A 94 0.14 12.94 11.59
C THR A 94 1.00 13.13 10.34
N ASP A 95 1.84 12.15 10.00
CA ASP A 95 2.57 12.11 8.72
C ASP A 95 1.64 11.56 7.64
N ARG A 96 1.81 12.05 6.40
CA ARG A 96 0.98 11.69 5.25
C ARG A 96 1.79 11.28 4.02
N MET A 97 3.11 11.12 4.16
CA MET A 97 4.01 10.84 3.05
C MET A 97 4.71 9.49 3.24
N PHE A 98 4.08 8.40 2.81
CA PHE A 98 4.63 7.04 2.95
C PHE A 98 4.81 6.37 1.60
N ASN A 99 5.97 6.57 0.99
CA ASN A 99 6.22 6.07 -0.36
C ASN A 99 6.93 4.72 -0.38
N ARG A 100 7.80 4.40 0.59
CA ARG A 100 8.64 3.19 0.54
C ARG A 100 8.42 2.29 1.74
N PHE A 101 8.02 1.06 1.46
CA PHE A 101 7.90 -0.04 2.40
C PHE A 101 8.87 -1.14 1.97
N GLU A 102 9.56 -1.74 2.93
CA GLU A 102 10.54 -2.81 2.73
C GLU A 102 10.31 -3.91 3.75
N LYS A 103 10.34 -5.18 3.31
CA LYS A 103 10.26 -6.32 4.24
C LYS A 103 11.67 -6.82 4.55
N VAL A 104 11.97 -6.91 5.84
CA VAL A 104 13.22 -7.48 6.35
C VAL A 104 12.86 -8.56 7.37
N GLY A 105 13.01 -9.82 6.99
CA GLY A 105 12.54 -10.96 7.79
C GLY A 105 11.04 -10.84 8.10
N ASN A 106 10.68 -10.84 9.39
CA ASN A 106 9.30 -10.65 9.86
C ASN A 106 9.01 -9.20 10.26
N THR A 107 9.64 -8.23 9.59
CA THR A 107 9.45 -6.80 9.86
C THR A 107 9.14 -6.05 8.58
N ILE A 108 8.21 -5.09 8.63
CA ILE A 108 8.05 -4.05 7.61
C ILE A 108 8.69 -2.77 8.11
N ILE A 109 9.56 -2.18 7.29
CA ILE A 109 10.18 -0.88 7.51
C ILE A 109 9.59 0.08 6.50
N THR A 110 9.15 1.26 6.95
CA THR A 110 8.69 2.32 6.06
C THR A 110 9.29 3.66 6.46
N ALA A 111 9.66 4.46 5.46
CA ALA A 111 10.11 5.83 5.67
C ALA A 111 8.98 6.80 5.37
N GLY A 112 8.72 7.69 6.33
CA GLY A 112 7.85 8.84 6.19
C GLY A 112 8.63 10.16 6.14
N SER A 113 7.93 11.27 5.88
CA SER A 113 8.53 12.61 5.98
C SER A 113 9.02 12.95 7.39
N ARG A 114 8.51 12.26 8.41
CA ARG A 114 8.81 12.49 9.83
C ARG A 114 9.62 11.38 10.48
N GLY A 115 10.29 10.54 9.70
CA GLY A 115 11.21 9.50 10.18
C GLY A 115 10.89 8.09 9.69
N VAL A 116 11.57 7.09 10.26
CA VAL A 116 11.44 5.68 9.88
C VAL A 116 10.59 4.93 10.91
N MET A 117 9.60 4.20 10.43
CA MET A 117 8.74 3.33 11.23
C MET A 117 9.05 1.87 10.93
N ARG A 118 8.98 1.02 11.95
CA ARG A 118 9.02 -0.44 11.81
C ARG A 118 7.76 -1.08 12.37
N TYR A 119 7.34 -2.20 11.79
CA TYR A 119 6.27 -3.05 12.30
C TYR A 119 6.73 -4.51 12.37
N ASN A 120 6.60 -5.11 13.54
CA ASN A 120 6.86 -6.54 13.81
C ASN A 120 5.86 -7.11 14.84
N GLY A 121 4.56 -6.85 14.63
CA GLY A 121 3.50 -7.14 15.61
C GLY A 121 3.16 -5.95 16.53
N SER A 122 4.07 -4.97 16.61
CA SER A 122 3.76 -3.63 17.12
C SER A 122 4.49 -2.57 16.28
N VAL A 123 3.95 -1.35 16.22
CA VAL A 123 4.58 -0.22 15.52
C VAL A 123 5.61 0.43 16.45
N THR A 124 6.87 0.51 16.02
CA THR A 124 7.90 1.32 16.68
C THR A 124 8.35 2.45 15.75
N LYS A 125 8.44 3.68 16.26
CA LYS A 125 9.06 4.80 15.53
C LYS A 125 10.52 4.91 15.96
N THR A 126 11.43 4.88 14.99
CA THR A 126 12.85 5.17 15.21
C THR A 126 13.01 6.69 15.20
N LYS A 127 13.62 7.24 16.25
CA LYS A 127 13.98 8.67 16.33
C LYS A 127 15.09 8.98 15.34
#